data_AF-A0A969JVP0-F1
#
_entry.id   AF-A0A969JVP0-F1
#
_cell.length_a   1.000
_cell.length_b   1.000
_cell.length_c   1.000
_cell.angle_alpha   90.00
_cell.angle_beta   90.00
_cell.angle_gamma   90.00
#
_symmetry.space_group_name_H-M   'P 1'
#
loop_
_entity.id
_entity.type
_entity.pdbx_description
1 polymer ?
#
loop_
_entity_poly.entity_id
_entity_poly.type
_entity_poly.pdbx_seq_one_letter_code
_entity_poly.pdbx_strand_id
1 'polypeptide(L)'
;MKRTIVWFRRDLRINDHAPLTRAVARGAVIPLFILDRALLHHPETGVARVAFMLDCLRALDADLRSRGGRLIVRSGDPVIVLPALIRATDADGIYSYIDYERVYGRVRDARLNRALDDAGMRIR
;
A
#
# COMPACT_ATOMS: atom_id res chain seq x y z
N MET A 1 -11.23 14.12 11.51
CA MET A 1 -10.51 12.89 11.91
C MET A 1 -9.35 12.66 10.96
N LYS A 2 -8.16 12.30 11.46
CA LYS A 2 -7.00 12.00 10.61
C LYS A 2 -7.25 10.69 9.84
N ARG A 3 -6.86 10.66 8.57
CA ARG A 3 -6.99 9.48 7.70
C ARG A 3 -5.61 9.08 7.21
N THR A 4 -5.22 7.84 7.48
CA THR A 4 -3.90 7.32 7.12
C THR A 4 -4.05 6.17 6.13
N ILE A 5 -3.36 6.26 5.01
CA ILE A 5 -3.26 5.16 4.05
C ILE A 5 -2.26 4.15 4.59
N VAL A 6 -2.65 2.88 4.66
CA VAL A 6 -1.73 1.77 4.88
C VAL A 6 -1.53 1.06 3.56
N TRP A 7 -0.35 1.24 2.97
CA TRP A 7 -0.03 0.64 1.68
C TRP A 7 0.62 -0.73 1.86
N PHE A 8 -0.18 -1.77 1.67
CA PHE A 8 0.24 -3.16 1.62
C PHE A 8 0.97 -3.44 0.30
N ARG A 9 2.08 -4.18 0.36
CA ARG A 9 2.95 -4.44 -0.80
C ARG A 9 3.37 -5.90 -0.92
N ARG A 10 3.97 -6.45 0.14
CA ARG A 10 4.43 -7.85 0.18
C ARG A 10 3.96 -8.57 1.42
N ASP A 11 4.00 -7.87 2.55
CA ASP A 11 3.38 -8.31 3.78
C ASP A 11 1.87 -8.10 3.66
N LEU A 12 1.11 -9.19 3.40
CA LEU A 12 -0.33 -9.17 3.16
C LEU A 12 -1.09 -9.77 4.35
N ARG A 13 -0.78 -9.30 5.56
CA ARG A 13 -1.44 -9.71 6.80
C ARG A 13 -1.74 -8.51 7.70
N ILE A 14 -2.69 -8.70 8.61
CA ILE A 14 -3.02 -7.70 9.65
C ILE A 14 -2.29 -7.95 10.97
N ASN A 15 -1.96 -9.21 11.28
CA ASN A 15 -1.33 -9.59 12.53
C ASN A 15 0.14 -9.20 12.50
N ASP A 16 0.63 -8.62 13.59
CA ASP A 16 2.01 -8.13 13.70
C ASP A 16 2.41 -7.20 12.53
N HIS A 17 1.53 -6.24 12.23
CA HIS A 17 1.73 -5.30 11.13
C HIS A 17 1.96 -3.88 11.68
N ALA A 18 3.22 -3.54 12.00
CA ALA A 18 3.59 -2.27 12.63
C ALA A 18 3.08 -1.00 11.91
N PRO A 19 3.12 -0.89 10.55
CA PRO A 19 2.50 0.23 9.85
C PRO A 19 0.99 0.37 10.10
N LEU A 20 0.29 -0.76 10.25
CA LEU A 20 -1.16 -0.78 10.51
C LEU A 20 -1.44 -0.34 11.94
N THR A 21 -0.69 -0.85 12.92
CA THR A 21 -0.78 -0.43 14.33
C THR A 21 -0.57 1.08 14.49
N ARG A 22 0.46 1.63 13.83
CA ARG A 22 0.71 3.08 13.85
C ARG A 22 -0.42 3.88 13.19
N ALA A 23 -1.04 3.36 12.12
CA ALA A 23 -2.13 4.05 11.43
C ALA A 23 -3.40 4.09 12.28
N VAL A 24 -3.77 2.96 12.90
CA VAL A 24 -4.94 2.84 13.78
C VAL A 24 -4.81 3.78 14.97
N ALA A 25 -3.60 3.92 15.55
CA ALA A 25 -3.36 4.86 16.65
C ALA A 25 -3.59 6.35 16.26
N ARG A 26 -3.59 6.70 14.97
CA ARG A 26 -3.87 8.07 14.49
C ARG A 26 -5.35 8.32 14.22
N GLY A 27 -6.12 7.29 13.88
CA GLY A 27 -7.52 7.42 13.49
C GLY A 27 -7.92 6.47 12.35
N ALA A 28 -8.67 6.98 11.38
CA ALA A 28 -9.24 6.16 10.31
C ALA A 28 -8.14 5.66 9.36
N VAL A 29 -8.25 4.40 8.96
CA VAL A 29 -7.27 3.72 8.11
C VAL A 29 -7.86 3.45 6.73
N ILE A 30 -7.07 3.67 5.69
CA ILE A 30 -7.37 3.31 4.30
C ILE A 30 -6.41 2.19 3.88
N PRO A 31 -6.81 0.90 3.99
CA PRO A 31 -6.00 -0.21 3.53
C PRO A 31 -5.91 -0.20 2.00
N LEU A 32 -4.70 -0.14 1.45
CA LEU A 32 -4.47 -0.03 0.02
C LEU A 32 -3.48 -1.10 -0.47
N PHE A 33 -3.80 -1.75 -1.57
CA PHE A 33 -2.86 -2.49 -2.40
C PHE A 33 -2.86 -1.94 -3.83
N ILE A 34 -1.67 -1.86 -4.45
CA ILE A 34 -1.51 -1.36 -5.82
C ILE A 34 -0.88 -2.44 -6.67
N LEU A 35 -1.62 -2.92 -7.67
CA LEU A 35 -1.14 -3.77 -8.75
C LEU A 35 -0.34 -2.91 -9.74
N ASP A 36 0.97 -2.80 -9.53
CA ASP A 36 1.84 -2.06 -10.45
C ASP A 36 2.39 -2.94 -11.58
N ARG A 37 2.76 -2.29 -12.69
CA ARG A 37 3.26 -3.00 -13.89
C ARG A 37 4.56 -3.74 -13.60
N ALA A 38 5.42 -3.17 -12.76
CA ALA A 38 6.72 -3.76 -12.44
C ALA A 38 6.58 -5.06 -11.63
N LEU A 39 5.53 -5.19 -10.84
CA LEU A 39 5.17 -6.41 -10.12
C LEU A 39 4.63 -7.47 -11.09
N LEU A 40 3.64 -7.11 -11.91
CA LEU A 40 2.91 -8.05 -12.76
C LEU A 40 3.72 -8.55 -13.96
N HIS A 41 4.56 -7.69 -14.54
CA HIS A 41 5.35 -8.01 -15.74
C HIS A 41 6.81 -8.32 -15.43
N HIS A 42 7.16 -8.52 -14.17
CA HIS A 42 8.50 -8.97 -13.81
C HIS A 42 8.76 -10.36 -14.43
N PRO A 43 9.95 -10.63 -15.01
CA PRO A 43 10.26 -11.94 -15.59
C PRO A 43 10.08 -13.13 -14.62
N GLU A 44 10.28 -12.89 -13.33
CA GLU A 44 10.09 -13.87 -12.25
C GLU A 44 8.63 -13.99 -11.75
N THR A 45 7.70 -13.20 -12.30
CA THR A 45 6.28 -13.26 -11.92
C THR A 45 5.53 -14.21 -12.83
N GLY A 46 5.48 -15.49 -12.45
CA GLY A 46 4.66 -16.51 -13.12
C GLY A 46 3.19 -16.50 -12.65
N VAL A 47 2.33 -17.20 -13.42
CA VAL A 47 0.89 -17.30 -13.15
C VAL A 47 0.59 -17.83 -11.74
N ALA A 48 1.32 -18.86 -11.29
CA ALA A 48 1.13 -19.41 -9.95
C ALA A 48 1.41 -18.39 -8.83
N ARG A 49 2.44 -17.54 -9.01
CA ARG A 49 2.77 -16.48 -8.06
C ARG A 49 1.68 -15.40 -8.04
N VAL A 50 1.11 -15.05 -9.19
CA VAL A 50 -0.02 -14.11 -9.27
C VAL A 50 -1.26 -14.69 -8.60
N ALA A 51 -1.59 -15.95 -8.88
CA ALA A 51 -2.73 -16.63 -8.26
C ALA A 51 -2.61 -16.64 -6.74
N PHE A 52 -1.44 -17.05 -6.22
CA PHE A 52 -1.16 -17.03 -4.79
C PHE A 52 -1.29 -15.63 -4.17
N MET A 53 -0.73 -14.60 -4.82
CA MET A 53 -0.89 -13.21 -4.38
C MET A 53 -2.36 -12.80 -4.30
N LEU A 54 -3.17 -13.13 -5.32
CA LEU A 54 -4.60 -12.81 -5.32
C LEU A 54 -5.34 -13.51 -4.18
N ASP A 55 -4.97 -14.74 -3.84
CA ASP A 55 -5.55 -15.46 -2.69
C ASP A 55 -5.15 -14.81 -1.37
N CYS A 56 -3.89 -14.38 -1.21
CA CYS A 56 -3.47 -13.59 -0.05
C CYS A 56 -4.23 -12.27 0.05
N LEU A 57 -4.49 -11.57 -1.06
CA LEU A 57 -5.27 -10.32 -1.06
C LEU A 57 -6.73 -10.57 -0.65
N ARG A 58 -7.33 -11.69 -1.06
CA ARG A 58 -8.68 -12.09 -0.63
C ARG A 58 -8.72 -12.38 0.87
N ALA A 59 -7.73 -13.11 1.39
CA ALA A 59 -7.61 -13.39 2.82
C ALA A 59 -7.45 -12.08 3.63
N LEU A 60 -6.57 -11.19 3.17
CA LEU A 60 -6.37 -9.87 3.79
C LEU A 60 -7.67 -9.03 3.78
N ASP A 61 -8.42 -9.01 2.67
CA ASP A 61 -9.71 -8.29 2.62
C ASP A 61 -10.74 -8.88 3.59
N ALA A 62 -10.81 -10.21 3.72
CA ALA A 62 -11.68 -10.88 4.68
C ALA A 62 -11.31 -10.53 6.14
N ASP A 63 -10.03 -10.52 6.46
CA ASP A 63 -9.50 -10.12 7.77
C ASP A 63 -9.80 -8.65 8.09
N LEU A 64 -9.72 -7.75 7.10
CA LEU A 64 -10.08 -6.35 7.26
C LEU A 64 -11.59 -6.16 7.44
N ARG A 65 -12.42 -6.90 6.68
CA ARG A 65 -13.89 -6.85 6.77
C ARG A 65 -14.43 -7.32 8.10
N SER A 66 -13.87 -8.37 8.68
CA SER A 66 -14.26 -8.83 10.02
C SER A 66 -14.01 -7.77 11.11
N ARG A 67 -13.24 -6.72 10.80
CA ARG A 67 -12.94 -5.58 11.68
C ARG A 67 -13.61 -4.27 11.22
N GLY A 68 -14.57 -4.34 10.29
CA GLY A 68 -15.30 -3.18 9.77
C GLY A 68 -14.56 -2.37 8.70
N GLY A 69 -13.42 -2.85 8.21
CA GLY A 69 -12.65 -2.25 7.13
C GLY A 69 -12.87 -2.94 5.78
N ARG A 70 -12.09 -2.52 4.77
CA ARG A 70 -12.03 -3.17 3.45
C ARG A 70 -10.70 -2.85 2.79
N LEU A 71 -10.14 -3.80 2.05
CA LEU A 71 -8.98 -3.57 1.19
C LEU A 71 -9.40 -2.81 -0.08
N ILE A 72 -8.75 -1.67 -0.32
CA ILE A 72 -8.82 -0.97 -1.60
C ILE A 72 -7.73 -1.54 -2.51
N VAL A 73 -8.13 -2.06 -3.66
CA VAL A 73 -7.20 -2.46 -4.72
C VAL A 73 -7.24 -1.43 -5.85
N ARG A 74 -6.06 -1.00 -6.29
CA ARG A 74 -5.86 -0.14 -7.47
C ARG A 74 -4.85 -0.79 -8.41
N SER A 75 -4.83 -0.33 -9.65
CA SER A 75 -3.84 -0.72 -10.65
C SER A 75 -3.19 0.55 -11.21
N GLY A 76 -1.88 0.50 -11.47
CA GLY A 76 -1.12 1.63 -12.03
C GLY A 76 0.19 1.93 -11.28
N ASP A 77 0.84 3.04 -11.66
CA ASP A 77 2.07 3.51 -11.01
C ASP A 77 1.75 4.07 -9.61
N PRO A 78 2.34 3.52 -8.52
CA PRO A 78 2.14 4.06 -7.17
C PRO A 78 2.46 5.54 -7.03
N VAL A 79 3.40 6.08 -7.83
CA VAL A 79 3.75 7.50 -7.85
C VAL A 79 2.60 8.38 -8.35
N ILE A 80 1.64 7.81 -9.09
CA ILE A 80 0.44 8.51 -9.56
C ILE A 80 -0.77 8.18 -8.67
N VAL A 81 -0.95 6.90 -8.36
CA VAL A 81 -2.12 6.40 -7.61
C VAL A 81 -2.16 6.96 -6.19
N LEU A 82 -1.03 7.01 -5.48
CA LEU A 82 -1.03 7.48 -4.09
C LEU A 82 -1.36 8.97 -3.97
N PRO A 83 -0.72 9.90 -4.70
CA PRO A 83 -1.10 11.32 -4.66
C PRO A 83 -2.57 11.55 -5.03
N ALA A 84 -3.09 10.82 -6.02
CA ALA A 84 -4.50 10.90 -6.39
C ALA A 84 -5.44 10.43 -5.26
N LEU A 85 -5.10 9.31 -4.61
CA LEU A 85 -5.89 8.78 -3.50
C LEU A 85 -5.84 9.69 -2.27
N ILE A 86 -4.68 10.27 -1.97
CA ILE A 86 -4.52 11.24 -0.88
C ILE A 86 -5.49 12.41 -1.10
N ARG A 87 -5.49 13.02 -2.28
CA ARG A 87 -6.41 14.12 -2.61
C ARG A 87 -7.88 13.70 -2.55
N ALA A 88 -8.22 12.51 -3.05
CA ALA A 88 -9.60 12.03 -3.06
C ALA A 88 -10.14 11.69 -1.66
N THR A 89 -9.26 11.52 -0.67
CA THR A 89 -9.65 11.06 0.66
C THR A 89 -9.22 12.00 1.78
N ASP A 90 -8.60 13.15 1.48
CA ASP A 90 -7.86 14.00 2.44
C ASP A 90 -7.01 13.18 3.42
N ALA A 91 -6.27 12.18 2.92
CA ALA A 91 -5.37 11.41 3.76
C ALA A 91 -4.15 12.27 4.14
N ASP A 92 -3.77 12.24 5.42
CA ASP A 92 -2.69 13.06 5.99
C ASP A 92 -1.48 12.21 6.43
N GLY A 93 -1.45 10.94 6.03
CA GLY A 93 -0.37 10.02 6.32
C GLY A 93 -0.37 8.81 5.40
N ILE A 94 0.84 8.28 5.16
CA ILE A 94 1.05 7.02 4.42
C ILE A 94 2.01 6.18 5.24
N TYR A 95 1.56 4.97 5.61
CA TYR A 95 2.39 3.98 6.28
C TYR A 95 2.56 2.73 5.42
N SER A 96 3.79 2.24 5.34
CA SER A 96 4.10 0.98 4.70
C SER A 96 5.34 0.38 5.36
N TYR A 97 5.51 -0.93 5.27
CA TYR A 97 6.86 -1.49 5.47
C TYR A 97 7.80 -0.92 4.42
N ILE A 98 9.12 -1.01 4.61
CA ILE A 98 10.11 -0.59 3.61
C ILE A 98 10.40 -1.75 2.65
N ASP A 99 10.62 -1.45 1.36
CA ASP A 99 10.92 -2.47 0.34
C ASP A 99 12.43 -2.54 0.15
N TYR A 100 13.07 -3.52 0.80
CA TYR A 100 14.53 -3.61 0.83
C TYR A 100 15.12 -4.41 -0.32
N GLU A 101 14.37 -5.34 -0.92
CA GLU A 101 14.97 -6.37 -1.78
C GLU A 101 15.29 -5.85 -3.18
N ARG A 102 14.44 -4.97 -3.75
CA ARG A 102 14.56 -4.60 -5.16
C ARG A 102 14.93 -3.14 -5.33
N VAL A 103 15.90 -2.88 -6.22
CA VAL A 103 16.30 -1.53 -6.64
C VAL A 103 15.08 -0.73 -7.11
N TYR A 104 14.16 -1.38 -7.84
CA TYR A 104 12.90 -0.77 -8.26
C TYR A 104 12.10 -0.19 -7.10
N GLY A 105 11.94 -0.93 -5.99
CA GLY A 105 11.22 -0.47 -4.81
C GLY A 105 11.83 0.80 -4.23
N ARG A 106 13.15 0.85 -4.10
CA ARG A 106 13.87 2.05 -3.62
C ARG A 106 13.72 3.25 -4.55
N VAL A 107 13.87 3.05 -5.86
CA VAL A 107 13.71 4.13 -6.86
C VAL A 107 12.28 4.66 -6.88
N ARG A 108 11.29 3.77 -6.83
CA ARG A 108 9.88 4.14 -6.74
C ARG A 108 9.59 4.93 -5.46
N ASP A 109 10.03 4.44 -4.31
CA ASP A 109 9.77 5.08 -3.01
C ASP A 109 10.46 6.47 -2.96
N ALA A 110 11.65 6.64 -3.56
CA ALA A 110 12.31 7.93 -3.71
C ALA A 110 11.59 8.88 -4.68
N ARG A 111 11.03 8.38 -5.79
CA ARG A 111 10.20 9.17 -6.72
C ARG A 111 8.89 9.60 -6.07
N LEU A 112 8.26 8.70 -5.31
CA LEU A 112 7.03 8.96 -4.59
C LEU A 112 7.25 10.00 -3.49
N ASN A 113 8.30 9.87 -2.68
CA ASN A 113 8.62 10.90 -1.68
C ASN A 113 8.83 12.28 -2.33
N ARG A 114 9.55 12.35 -3.46
CA ARG A 114 9.67 13.61 -4.23
C ARG A 114 8.33 14.17 -4.71
N ALA A 115 7.45 13.31 -5.22
CA ALA A 115 6.11 13.72 -5.66
C ALA A 115 5.20 14.16 -4.51
N LEU A 116 5.53 13.82 -3.26
CA LEU A 116 4.78 14.17 -2.06
C LEU A 116 5.41 15.32 -1.27
N ASP A 117 6.62 15.76 -1.63
CA ASP A 117 7.34 16.83 -0.92
C ASP A 117 6.54 18.15 -0.95
N ASP A 118 5.90 18.49 -2.08
CA ASP A 118 5.02 19.67 -2.20
C ASP A 118 3.81 19.61 -1.25
N ALA A 119 3.38 18.41 -0.87
CA ALA A 119 2.30 18.19 0.09
C ALA A 119 2.81 18.07 1.55
N GLY A 120 4.12 18.21 1.79
CA GLY A 120 4.74 17.98 3.09
C GLY A 120 4.59 16.53 3.59
N MET A 121 4.36 15.58 2.68
CA MET A 121 4.07 14.19 3.00
C MET A 121 5.21 13.27 2.59
N ARG A 122 5.42 12.20 3.36
CA ARG A 122 6.42 11.16 3.07
C ARG A 122 5.90 9.80 3.51
N ILE A 123 6.38 8.75 2.85
CA ILE A 123 6.15 7.36 3.28
C ILE A 123 6.92 7.14 4.59
N ARG A 124 6.25 6.55 5.57
CA ARG A 124 6.78 6.30 6.92
C ARG A 124 6.58 4.85 7.35
#